data_AF-A0A5C0XNN4-F1
#
_entry.id   AF-A0A5C0XNN4-F1
#
_cell.length_a   1.000
_cell.length_b   1.000
_cell.length_c   1.000
_cell.angle_alpha   90.00
_cell.angle_beta   90.00
_cell.angle_gamma   90.00
#
_symmetry.space_group_name_H-M   'P 1'
#
loop_
_entity.id
_entity.type
_entity.pdbx_description
1 polymer ?
#
loop_
_entity_poly.entity_id
_entity_poly.type
_entity_poly.pdbx_seq_one_letter_code
_entity_poly.pdbx_strand_id
1 'polypeptide(L)' 'MEAKVCKFCAGERLDDVVKLLKEKGYKVSIEECIGLCAKYGCGNINVIAGEKEISVGSFEELIKALEE' A
#
# COMPACT_ATOMS: atom_id res chain seq x y z
N MET A 1 13.90 -1.70 -3.99
CA MET A 1 13.10 -0.47 -3.85
C MET A 1 12.46 -0.45 -2.46
N GLU A 2 12.07 0.71 -1.92
CA GLU A 2 11.38 0.80 -0.62
C GLU A 2 9.87 0.95 -0.82
N ALA A 3 9.06 0.42 0.10
CA ALA A 3 7.63 0.63 0.11
C ALA A 3 7.15 0.97 1.53
N LYS A 4 6.22 1.92 1.66
CA LYS A 4 5.56 2.28 2.92
C LYS A 4 4.10 1.90 2.86
N VAL A 5 3.63 1.17 3.86
CA VAL A 5 2.22 0.74 3.96
C VAL A 5 1.59 1.44 5.15
N CYS A 6 0.40 2.01 4.94
CA CYS A 6 -0.40 2.57 6.01
C CYS A 6 -1.13 1.46 6.77
N LYS A 7 -0.79 1.27 8.05
CA LYS A 7 -1.42 0.27 8.93
C LYS A 7 -2.94 0.45 9.01
N PHE A 8 -3.42 1.68 9.18
CA PHE A 8 -4.86 1.94 9.32
C PHE A 8 -5.63 1.72 8.01
N CYS A 9 -5.04 2.09 6.87
CA CYS A 9 -5.70 1.95 5.58
C CYS A 9 -5.67 0.52 5.04
N ALA A 10 -4.60 -0.23 5.31
CA ALA A 10 -4.54 -1.65 4.96
C ALA A 10 -5.43 -2.50 5.87
N GLY A 11 -5.62 -2.09 7.13
CA GLY A 11 -6.52 -2.74 8.07
C GLY A 11 -6.20 -4.23 8.22
N GLU A 12 -7.24 -5.06 8.09
CA GLU A 12 -7.16 -6.53 8.18
C GLU A 12 -6.27 -7.16 7.09
N ARG A 13 -6.04 -6.45 5.98
CA ARG A 13 -5.25 -6.90 4.83
C ARG A 13 -3.77 -6.51 4.92
N LEU A 14 -3.34 -5.94 6.05
CA LEU A 14 -1.96 -5.46 6.20
C LEU A 14 -0.93 -6.55 5.89
N ASP A 15 -1.11 -7.75 6.42
CA ASP A 15 -0.17 -8.85 6.22
C ASP A 15 -0.09 -9.28 4.75
N ASP A 16 -1.23 -9.34 4.05
CA ASP A 16 -1.29 -9.67 2.63
C ASP A 16 -0.60 -8.61 1.76
N VAL A 17 -0.83 -7.32 2.08
CA VAL A 17 -0.20 -6.19 1.39
C VAL A 17 1.32 -6.21 1.59
N VAL A 18 1.77 -6.44 2.82
CA VAL A 18 3.21 -6.53 3.14
C VAL A 18 3.85 -7.72 2.43
N LYS A 19 3.16 -8.87 2.40
CA LYS A 19 3.64 -10.06 1.70
C LYS A 19 3.79 -9.80 0.20
N LEU A 20 2.77 -9.26 -0.44
CA LEU A 20 2.79 -8.91 -1.87
C LEU A 20 3.96 -7.96 -2.21
N LEU A 21 4.15 -6.91 -1.42
CA LEU A 21 5.24 -5.95 -1.66
C LEU A 21 6.62 -6.59 -1.47
N LYS A 22 6.79 -7.47 -0.48
CA LYS A 22 8.04 -8.24 -0.31
C LYS A 22 8.28 -9.19 -1.47
N GLU A 23 7.25 -9.89 -1.96
CA GLU A 23 7.33 -10.78 -3.12
C GLU A 23 7.71 -10.03 -4.40
N LYS A 24 7.26 -8.78 -4.56
CA LYS A 24 7.67 -7.87 -5.65
C LYS A 24 9.06 -7.24 -5.43
N GLY A 25 9.78 -7.60 -4.36
CA GLY A 25 11.15 -7.13 -4.10
C GLY A 25 11.26 -5.77 -3.41
N TYR A 26 10.18 -5.28 -2.81
CA TYR A 26 10.22 -4.06 -2.00
C TYR A 26 10.68 -4.34 -0.57
N LYS A 27 11.49 -3.43 -0.03
CA LYS A 27 11.76 -3.32 1.40
C LYS A 27 10.62 -2.55 2.04
N VAL A 28 9.79 -3.25 2.81
CA VAL A 28 8.53 -2.70 3.35
C VAL A 28 8.73 -2.08 4.73
N SER A 29 8.25 -0.84 4.92
CA SER A 29 8.03 -0.18 6.21
C SER A 29 6.54 -0.06 6.48
N ILE A 30 6.11 -0.39 7.70
CA ILE A 30 4.73 -0.24 8.14
C ILE A 30 4.65 1.03 8.97
N GLU A 31 3.93 2.02 8.48
CA GLU A 31 3.70 3.28 9.17
C GLU A 31 2.27 3.32 9.71
N GLU A 32 2.05 4.02 10.83
CA GLU A 32 0.69 4.22 11.35
C GLU A 32 -0.19 4.92 10.32
N CYS A 33 0.28 6.06 9.79
CA CYS A 33 -0.38 6.81 8.73
C CYS A 33 0.64 7.45 7.78
N ILE A 34 0.35 7.41 6.48
CA ILE A 34 1.17 8.04 5.43
C ILE A 34 0.46 9.22 4.73
N GLY A 35 -0.69 9.65 5.25
CA GLY A 35 -1.43 10.84 4.78
C GLY A 35 -2.24 10.68 3.48
N LEU A 36 -2.08 9.58 2.74
CA LEU A 36 -2.80 9.38 1.46
C LEU A 36 -4.34 9.39 1.60
N CYS A 37 -4.89 8.96 2.74
CA CYS A 37 -6.33 9.00 2.98
C CYS A 37 -6.91 10.43 3.02
N ALA A 38 -6.10 11.46 3.30
CA ALA A 38 -6.55 12.85 3.21
C ALA A 38 -6.73 13.33 1.77
N LYS A 39 -6.00 12.73 0.83
CA LYS A 39 -6.04 13.04 -0.61
C LYS A 39 -7.04 12.18 -1.37
N TYR A 40 -7.13 10.90 -1.02
CA TYR A 40 -7.91 9.90 -1.77
C TYR A 40 -9.16 9.36 -1.03
N GLY A 41 -9.37 9.77 0.23
CA GLY A 41 -10.46 9.29 1.06
C GLY A 41 -10.13 8.03 1.88
N CYS A 42 -11.02 7.70 2.81
CA CYS A 42 -10.94 6.51 3.66
C CYS A 42 -11.49 5.27 2.95
N GLY A 43 -11.08 4.08 3.39
CA GLY A 43 -11.56 2.79 2.85
C GLY A 43 -10.66 2.17 1.76
N ASN A 44 -9.60 2.88 1.36
CA ASN A 44 -8.62 2.39 0.39
C ASN A 44 -7.42 1.74 1.06
N ILE A 45 -6.74 0.85 0.35
CA ILE A 45 -5.38 0.39 0.65
C ILE A 45 -4.40 1.45 0.13
N ASN A 46 -3.63 2.03 1.05
CA ASN A 46 -2.70 3.11 0.77
C ASN A 46 -1.25 2.64 0.93
N VAL A 47 -0.48 2.75 -0.16
CA VAL A 47 0.92 2.34 -0.25
C VAL A 47 1.72 3.40 -1.00
N ILE A 48 2.92 3.70 -0.53
CA ILE A 48 3.93 4.44 -1.31
C ILE A 48 5.00 3.44 -1.72
N ALA A 49 5.12 3.11 -3.00
CA ALA A 49 6.10 2.16 -3.52
C ALA A 49 7.13 2.90 -4.38
N GLY A 50 8.35 3.07 -3.86
CA GLY A 50 9.34 3.97 -4.47
C GLY A 50 8.85 5.41 -4.50
N GLU A 51 8.69 5.95 -5.70
CA GLU A 51 8.17 7.30 -5.95
C GLU A 51 6.66 7.32 -6.31
N LYS A 52 6.01 6.15 -6.35
CA LYS A 52 4.61 6.00 -6.75
C LYS A 52 3.70 5.98 -5.52
N GLU A 53 2.72 6.88 -5.50
CA GLU A 53 1.59 6.82 -4.57
C GLU A 53 0.51 5.89 -5.13
N ILE A 54 0.07 4.91 -4.35
CA ILE A 54 -0.96 3.95 -4.73
C ILE A 54 -2.08 4.02 -3.68
N SER A 55 -3.29 4.33 -4.14
CA SER A 55 -4.52 4.33 -3.34
C SER A 55 -5.60 3.59 -4.12
N VAL A 56 -5.98 2.41 -3.65
CA VAL A 56 -6.89 1.50 -4.37
C VAL A 56 -7.94 0.92 -3.43
N GLY A 57 -9.15 0.62 -3.93
CA GLY A 57 -10.24 0.11 -3.11
C GLY A 57 -10.16 -1.39 -2.84
N SER A 58 -9.36 -2.12 -3.63
CA SER A 58 -9.26 -3.58 -3.55
C SER A 58 -7.83 -4.08 -3.65
N PHE A 59 -7.62 -5.32 -3.20
CA PHE A 59 -6.31 -5.98 -3.29
C PHE A 59 -5.92 -6.31 -4.74
N GLU A 60 -6.90 -6.63 -5.59
CA GLU A 60 -6.66 -6.89 -7.01
C GLU A 60 -6.17 -5.64 -7.76
N GLU A 61 -6.75 -4.47 -7.45
CA GLU A 61 -6.27 -3.19 -7.98
C GLU A 61 -4.86 -2.86 -7.50
N LEU A 62 -4.49 -3.25 -6.27
CA LEU A 62 -3.13 -3.08 -5.76
C LEU A 62 -2.13 -3.89 -6.58
N ILE A 63 -2.46 -5.14 -6.90
CA ILE A 63 -1.61 -6.01 -7.73
C ILE A 63 -1.39 -5.37 -9.10
N LYS A 64 -2.48 -4.92 -9.76
CA LYS A 64 -2.42 -4.24 -11.06
C LYS A 64 -1.56 -2.97 -10.99
N ALA A 65 -1.75 -2.15 -9.96
CA ALA A 65 -1.00 -0.90 -9.77
C ALA A 65 0.51 -1.11 -9.53
N LEU A 66 0.93 -2.31 -9.08
CA LEU A 66 2.34 -2.68 -8.90
C LEU A 66 2.96 -3.34 -10.15
N GLU A 67 2.17 -3.60 -11.20
CA GLU A 67 2.64 -4.19 -12.47
C GLU A 67 2.82 -3.16 -13.59
N GLU A 68 2.25 -1.96 -13.42
CA GLU A 68 2.43 -0.78 -14.29
C GLU A 68 3.60 0.12 -13.84
#